data_AF-A0A7Y0JW47-F1
#
_entry.id   AF-A0A7Y0JW47-F1
#
_cell.length_a   1.000
_cell.length_b   1.000
_cell.length_c   1.000
_cell.angle_alpha   90.00
_cell.angle_beta   90.00
_cell.angle_gamma   90.00
#
_symmetry.space_group_name_H-M   'P 1'
#
loop_
_entity.id
_entity.type
_entity.pdbx_description
1 polymer ?
#
loop_
_entity_poly.entity_id
_entity_poly.type
_entity_poly.pdbx_seq_one_letter_code
_entity_poly.pdbx_strand_id
1 'polypeptide(L)'
;MLFLAGAAMSLWFAGSLRARLLRAEKGTGRLSAVAFGAAVAWAALNMLAQAFQVGAANDPAGQAPAALLETMTAVFAVANLPLVVMLVAVAVVSLRYHAFPKWVSWLAATAAAAQTLLWVSTIIQSGPLAPGGWLSFVLYPFFLIWLLPATVIMTRSASPRTPSAHDHEARQSPSGNNSYVAPGKLPR
;
A
#
# COMPACT_ATOMS: atom_id res chain seq x y z
N MET A 1 15.31 -1.38 -15.56
CA MET A 1 14.80 -2.71 -15.17
C MET A 1 14.51 -2.85 -13.69
N LEU A 2 15.43 -2.50 -12.77
CA LEU A 2 15.19 -2.52 -11.31
C LEU A 2 13.92 -1.77 -10.90
N PHE A 3 13.67 -0.60 -11.49
CA PHE A 3 12.51 0.20 -11.16
C PHE A 3 11.16 -0.41 -11.59
N LEU A 4 11.12 -1.13 -12.73
CA LEU A 4 9.93 -1.85 -13.17
C LEU A 4 9.62 -3.04 -12.26
N ALA A 5 10.66 -3.75 -11.81
CA ALA A 5 10.51 -4.77 -10.78
C ALA A 5 9.98 -4.16 -9.46
N GLY A 6 10.50 -2.98 -9.08
CA GLY A 6 10.00 -2.20 -7.95
C GLY A 6 8.53 -1.81 -8.08
N ALA A 7 8.06 -1.43 -9.27
CA ALA A 7 6.65 -1.14 -9.53
C ALA A 7 5.77 -2.38 -9.36
N ALA A 8 6.18 -3.55 -9.88
CA ALA A 8 5.45 -4.81 -9.67
C ALA A 8 5.35 -5.18 -8.18
N MET A 9 6.45 -5.05 -7.44
CA MET A 9 6.46 -5.25 -5.99
C MET A 9 5.56 -4.24 -5.25
N SER A 10 5.49 -3.00 -5.74
CA SER A 10 4.62 -1.96 -5.18
C SER A 10 3.14 -2.29 -5.39
N LEU A 11 2.76 -2.86 -6.53
CA LEU A 11 1.39 -3.35 -6.77
C LEU A 11 1.04 -4.52 -5.86
N TRP A 12 1.98 -5.45 -5.63
CA TRP A 12 1.79 -6.54 -4.69
C TRP A 12 1.61 -6.03 -3.25
N PHE A 13 2.44 -5.06 -2.86
CA PHE A 13 2.30 -4.36 -1.58
C PHE A 13 0.95 -3.68 -1.46
N ALA A 14 0.49 -2.96 -2.49
CA ALA A 14 -0.81 -2.30 -2.52
C ALA A 14 -1.97 -3.29 -2.31
N GLY A 15 -1.94 -4.44 -2.99
CA GLY A 15 -2.94 -5.49 -2.81
C GLY A 15 -2.94 -6.05 -1.39
N SER A 16 -1.76 -6.32 -0.84
CA SER A 16 -1.60 -6.80 0.53
C SER A 16 -2.08 -5.77 1.57
N LEU A 17 -1.79 -4.49 1.32
CA LEU A 17 -2.19 -3.37 2.15
C LEU A 17 -3.71 -3.22 2.16
N ARG A 18 -4.35 -3.30 0.99
CA ARG A 18 -5.82 -3.32 0.88
C ARG A 18 -6.43 -4.42 1.72
N ALA A 19 -5.94 -5.66 1.60
CA ALA A 19 -6.47 -6.79 2.36
C ALA A 19 -6.33 -6.62 3.89
N ARG A 20 -5.26 -5.94 4.34
CA ARG A 20 -5.10 -5.60 5.76
C ARG A 20 -6.07 -4.51 6.21
N LEU A 21 -6.14 -3.40 5.48
CA LEU A 21 -7.03 -2.28 5.80
C LEU A 21 -8.50 -2.70 5.79
N LEU A 22 -8.90 -3.49 4.80
CA LEU A 22 -10.26 -4.03 4.68
C LEU A 22 -10.65 -4.88 5.89
N ARG A 23 -9.75 -5.76 6.37
CA ARG A 23 -9.98 -6.57 7.58
C ARG A 23 -10.15 -5.73 8.84
N ALA A 24 -9.46 -4.58 8.92
CA ALA A 24 -9.58 -3.68 10.06
C ALA A 24 -10.86 -2.84 10.01
N GLU A 25 -11.29 -2.39 8.84
CA GLU A 25 -12.48 -1.54 8.67
C GLU A 25 -13.78 -2.24 9.07
N LYS A 26 -13.88 -3.57 8.94
CA LYS A 26 -15.07 -4.39 9.28
C LYS A 26 -16.40 -3.91 8.66
N GLY A 27 -16.35 -2.96 7.73
CA GLY A 27 -17.49 -2.32 7.07
C GLY A 27 -17.35 -2.36 5.55
N THR A 28 -17.79 -1.30 4.89
CA THR A 28 -17.85 -1.21 3.41
C THR A 28 -16.49 -1.19 2.71
N GLY A 29 -15.38 -1.04 3.45
CA GLY A 29 -14.04 -1.06 2.87
C GLY A 29 -13.68 0.17 2.03
N ARG A 30 -14.45 1.27 2.15
CA ARG A 30 -14.32 2.45 1.27
C ARG A 30 -12.92 3.04 1.32
N LEU A 31 -12.32 3.20 2.50
CA LEU A 31 -11.00 3.81 2.62
C LEU A 31 -9.91 2.85 2.12
N SER A 32 -10.04 1.55 2.35
CA SER A 32 -9.15 0.53 1.80
C SER A 32 -9.17 0.50 0.26
N ALA A 33 -10.34 0.71 -0.35
CA ALA A 33 -10.49 0.80 -1.80
C ALA A 33 -9.85 2.07 -2.36
N VAL A 34 -10.03 3.22 -1.68
CA VAL A 34 -9.36 4.48 -2.02
C VAL A 34 -7.84 4.34 -1.94
N ALA A 35 -7.33 3.78 -0.83
CA ALA A 35 -5.90 3.54 -0.65
C ALA A 35 -5.33 2.66 -1.77
N PHE A 36 -6.02 1.59 -2.11
CA PHE A 36 -5.60 0.69 -3.19
C PHE A 36 -5.61 1.36 -4.56
N GLY A 37 -6.70 2.01 -4.94
CA GLY A 37 -6.81 2.69 -6.23
C GLY A 37 -5.76 3.78 -6.40
N ALA A 38 -5.51 4.54 -5.33
CA ALA A 38 -4.49 5.56 -5.29
C ALA A 38 -3.07 4.97 -5.40
N ALA A 39 -2.79 3.84 -4.73
CA ALA A 39 -1.52 3.12 -4.86
C ALA A 39 -1.26 2.64 -6.30
N VAL A 40 -2.29 2.10 -6.96
CA VAL A 40 -2.22 1.63 -8.36
C VAL A 40 -1.97 2.81 -9.30
N ALA A 41 -2.70 3.92 -9.13
CA ALA A 41 -2.51 5.13 -9.93
C ALA A 41 -1.10 5.72 -9.76
N TRP A 42 -0.59 5.76 -8.53
CA TRP A 42 0.79 6.18 -8.25
C TRP A 42 1.82 5.29 -8.95
N ALA A 43 1.67 3.97 -8.86
CA ALA A 43 2.58 3.03 -9.51
C ALA A 43 2.56 3.19 -11.04
N ALA A 44 1.38 3.34 -11.64
CA ALA A 44 1.23 3.53 -13.08
C ALA A 44 1.90 4.82 -13.56
N LEU A 45 1.71 5.95 -12.85
CA LEU A 45 2.36 7.21 -13.19
C LEU A 45 3.89 7.15 -13.02
N ASN A 46 4.40 6.42 -12.03
CA ASN A 46 5.84 6.19 -11.88
C ASN A 46 6.41 5.36 -13.03
N MET A 47 5.70 4.32 -13.48
CA MET A 47 6.11 3.54 -14.65
C MET A 47 6.12 4.40 -15.92
N LEU A 48 5.12 5.26 -16.09
CA LEU A 48 5.06 6.21 -17.20
C LEU A 48 6.24 7.19 -17.16
N ALA A 49 6.54 7.77 -16.00
CA ALA A 49 7.69 8.67 -15.83
C ALA A 49 9.02 7.97 -16.19
N GLN A 50 9.19 6.72 -15.76
CA GLN A 50 10.39 5.93 -16.08
C GLN A 50 10.50 5.56 -17.56
N ALA A 51 9.39 5.43 -18.29
CA ALA A 51 9.44 5.21 -19.73
C ALA A 51 10.15 6.37 -20.44
N PHE A 52 9.90 7.62 -20.03
CA PHE A 52 10.64 8.78 -20.53
C PHE A 52 12.13 8.71 -20.17
N GLN A 53 12.46 8.32 -18.94
CA GLN A 53 13.84 8.16 -18.50
C GLN A 53 14.60 7.10 -19.31
N VAL A 54 13.95 5.96 -19.58
CA VAL A 54 14.50 4.89 -20.43
C VAL A 54 14.68 5.40 -21.86
N GLY A 55 13.70 6.12 -22.40
CA GLY A 55 13.80 6.73 -23.74
C GLY A 55 14.99 7.67 -23.86
N ALA A 56 15.15 8.59 -22.90
CA ALA A 56 16.28 9.53 -22.86
C ALA A 56 17.63 8.80 -22.70
N ALA A 57 17.70 7.74 -21.90
CA ALA A 57 18.93 6.97 -21.69
C ALA A 57 19.34 6.13 -22.91
N ASN A 58 18.42 5.85 -23.84
CA ASN A 58 18.70 5.12 -25.08
C ASN A 58 18.95 6.05 -26.27
N ASP A 59 19.08 7.37 -26.05
CA ASP A 59 19.47 8.30 -27.11
C ASP A 59 21.00 8.31 -27.27
N PRO A 60 21.55 7.69 -28.34
CA PRO A 60 23.00 7.60 -28.54
C PRO A 60 23.63 8.96 -28.85
N ALA A 61 22.85 9.96 -29.28
CA ALA A 61 23.33 11.30 -29.55
C ALA A 61 23.35 12.18 -28.29
N GLY A 62 22.66 11.78 -27.22
CA GLY A 62 22.52 12.59 -26.01
C GLY A 62 21.78 13.91 -26.24
N GLN A 63 20.91 13.97 -27.25
CA GLN A 63 20.16 15.15 -27.69
C GLN A 63 18.68 15.10 -27.27
N ALA A 64 18.38 14.32 -26.22
CA ALA A 64 17.03 14.22 -25.68
C ALA A 64 16.45 15.63 -25.43
N PRO A 65 15.28 15.96 -26.00
CA PRO A 65 14.73 17.30 -25.89
C PRO A 65 14.51 17.70 -24.44
N ALA A 66 14.83 18.94 -24.06
CA ALA A 66 14.59 19.44 -22.70
C ALA A 66 13.12 19.26 -22.27
N ALA A 67 12.18 19.47 -23.18
CA ALA A 67 10.76 19.25 -22.96
C ALA A 67 10.42 17.80 -22.54
N LEU A 68 11.18 16.79 -22.98
CA LEU A 68 11.02 15.39 -22.57
C LEU A 68 11.37 15.20 -21.09
N LEU A 69 12.49 15.78 -20.66
CA LEU A 69 12.96 15.70 -19.27
C LEU A 69 12.07 16.52 -18.33
N GLU A 70 11.58 17.67 -18.78
CA GLU A 70 10.59 18.46 -18.05
C GLU A 70 9.25 17.71 -17.92
N THR A 71 8.79 17.07 -19.00
CA THR A 71 7.58 16.22 -18.97
C THR A 71 7.74 15.06 -18.00
N MET A 72 8.88 14.37 -18.02
CA MET A 72 9.21 13.31 -17.05
C MET A 72 9.09 13.83 -15.61
N THR A 73 9.69 14.99 -15.33
CA THR A 73 9.68 15.61 -14.00
C THR A 73 8.25 15.99 -13.58
N ALA A 74 7.46 16.53 -14.49
CA ALA A 74 6.05 16.86 -14.25
C ALA A 74 5.23 15.60 -13.92
N VAL A 75 5.42 14.49 -14.64
CA VAL A 75 4.71 13.23 -14.37
C VAL A 75 5.08 12.67 -13.00
N PHE A 76 6.36 12.68 -12.60
CA PHE A 76 6.76 12.29 -11.25
C PHE A 76 6.08 13.13 -10.18
N ALA A 77 6.01 14.45 -10.40
CA ALA A 77 5.43 15.33 -9.42
C ALA A 77 3.91 15.17 -9.33
N VAL A 78 3.22 14.96 -10.45
CA VAL A 78 1.80 14.60 -10.50
C VAL A 78 1.53 13.26 -9.78
N ALA A 79 2.46 12.30 -9.86
CA ALA A 79 2.34 11.03 -9.14
C ALA A 79 2.31 11.21 -7.62
N ASN A 80 2.87 12.27 -7.05
CA ASN A 80 2.81 12.49 -5.60
C ASN A 80 1.38 12.66 -5.09
N LEU A 81 0.45 13.15 -5.90
CA LEU A 81 -0.95 13.34 -5.49
C LEU A 81 -1.66 12.02 -5.14
N PRO A 82 -1.71 11.00 -6.01
CA PRO A 82 -2.26 9.70 -5.61
C PRO A 82 -1.48 9.06 -4.46
N LEU A 83 -0.18 9.30 -4.34
CA LEU A 83 0.58 8.82 -3.17
C LEU A 83 0.08 9.46 -1.86
N VAL A 84 -0.16 10.77 -1.86
CA VAL A 84 -0.75 11.49 -0.72
C VAL A 84 -2.12 10.89 -0.36
N VAL A 85 -2.99 10.70 -1.35
CA VAL A 85 -4.33 10.11 -1.13
C VAL A 85 -4.22 8.73 -0.50
N MET A 86 -3.30 7.89 -0.99
CA MET A 86 -3.03 6.58 -0.40
C MET A 86 -2.61 6.71 1.07
N LEU A 87 -1.59 7.52 1.36
CA LEU A 87 -1.03 7.67 2.71
C LEU A 87 -2.04 8.24 3.70
N VAL A 88 -2.86 9.23 3.29
CA VAL A 88 -3.95 9.78 4.09
C VAL A 88 -4.99 8.69 4.39
N ALA A 89 -5.43 7.94 3.39
CA ALA A 89 -6.39 6.85 3.59
C ALA A 89 -5.85 5.79 4.56
N VAL A 90 -4.58 5.40 4.43
CA VAL A 90 -3.92 4.50 5.37
C VAL A 90 -3.88 5.09 6.77
N ALA A 91 -3.47 6.35 6.93
CA ALA A 91 -3.38 7.02 8.23
C ALA A 91 -4.75 7.05 8.92
N VAL A 92 -5.80 7.46 8.20
CA VAL A 92 -7.17 7.53 8.73
C VAL A 92 -7.66 6.14 9.17
N VAL A 93 -7.50 5.13 8.32
CA VAL A 93 -7.93 3.76 8.67
C VAL A 93 -7.15 3.23 9.87
N SER A 94 -5.85 3.48 9.91
CA SER A 94 -4.98 2.94 10.96
C SER A 94 -5.18 3.63 12.31
N LEU A 95 -5.48 4.94 12.32
CA LEU A 95 -5.81 5.67 13.53
C LEU A 95 -7.22 5.35 14.05
N ARG A 96 -8.20 5.18 13.14
CA ARG A 96 -9.60 4.93 13.51
C ARG A 96 -9.90 3.48 13.85
N TYR A 97 -9.30 2.54 13.13
CA TYR A 97 -9.62 1.11 13.22
C TYR A 97 -8.44 0.25 13.68
N HIS A 98 -7.33 0.87 14.12
CA HIS A 98 -6.15 0.18 14.64
C HIS A 98 -5.55 -0.86 13.68
N ALA A 99 -5.62 -0.61 12.37
CA ALA A 99 -5.04 -1.49 11.35
C ALA A 99 -3.51 -1.65 11.49
N PHE A 100 -2.85 -0.62 12.02
CA PHE A 100 -1.42 -0.60 12.34
C PHE A 100 -1.18 -0.05 13.76
N PRO A 101 0.00 -0.32 14.36
CA PRO A 101 0.43 0.37 15.57
C PRO A 101 0.42 1.89 15.37
N LYS A 102 0.04 2.63 16.42
CA LYS A 102 -0.13 4.10 16.37
C LYS A 102 1.09 4.84 15.80
N TRP A 103 2.31 4.39 16.11
CA TRP A 103 3.53 5.02 15.60
C TRP A 103 3.67 4.92 14.08
N VAL A 104 3.28 3.79 13.46
CA VAL A 104 3.29 3.63 12.00
C VAL A 104 2.20 4.47 11.34
N SER A 105 1.05 4.60 12.00
CA SER A 105 -0.02 5.49 11.54
C SER A 105 0.43 6.96 11.50
N TRP A 106 1.20 7.39 12.51
CA TRP A 106 1.80 8.72 12.52
C TRP A 106 2.83 8.89 11.42
N LEU A 107 3.70 7.89 11.18
CA LEU A 107 4.62 7.93 10.04
C LEU A 107 3.87 8.06 8.71
N ALA A 108 2.71 7.41 8.55
CA ALA A 108 1.88 7.54 7.36
C ALA A 108 1.38 8.98 7.17
N ALA A 109 0.92 9.60 8.27
CA ALA A 109 0.46 10.99 8.27
C ALA A 109 1.59 11.98 7.98
N THR A 110 2.76 11.79 8.58
CA THR A 110 3.94 12.63 8.32
C THR A 110 4.44 12.46 6.88
N ALA A 111 4.45 11.22 6.37
CA ALA A 111 4.75 10.97 4.97
C ALA A 111 3.73 11.66 4.05
N ALA A 112 2.43 11.58 4.34
CA ALA A 112 1.41 12.29 3.57
C ALA A 112 1.65 13.80 3.54
N ALA A 113 1.99 14.42 4.67
CA ALA A 113 2.31 15.84 4.74
C ALA A 113 3.55 16.18 3.89
N ALA A 114 4.62 15.38 4.00
CA ALA A 114 5.83 15.57 3.21
C ALA A 114 5.58 15.43 1.70
N GLN A 115 4.83 14.42 1.28
CA GLN A 115 4.46 14.22 -0.12
C GLN A 115 3.52 15.32 -0.64
N THR A 116 2.68 15.90 0.23
CA THR A 116 1.85 17.06 -0.13
C THR A 116 2.72 18.28 -0.40
N LEU A 117 3.74 18.54 0.43
CA LEU A 117 4.70 19.63 0.21
C LEU A 117 5.49 19.43 -1.10
N LEU A 118 5.87 18.20 -1.42
CA LEU A 118 6.52 17.85 -2.69
C LEU A 118 5.59 17.92 -3.91
N TRP A 119 4.28 17.84 -3.71
CA TRP A 119 3.33 18.13 -4.77
C TRP A 119 3.18 19.64 -4.95
N VAL A 120 3.09 20.40 -3.86
CA VAL A 120 3.05 21.87 -3.86
C VAL A 120 4.34 22.49 -4.42
N SER A 121 5.50 21.84 -4.29
CA SER A 121 6.74 22.34 -4.89
C SER A 121 6.64 22.55 -6.40
N THR A 122 5.72 21.87 -7.11
CA THR A 122 5.55 22.03 -8.56
C THR A 122 5.15 23.43 -9.00
N ILE A 123 4.49 24.19 -8.13
CA ILE A 123 4.05 25.57 -8.41
C ILE A 123 5.04 26.61 -7.87
N ILE A 124 6.09 26.17 -7.17
CA ILE A 124 7.11 27.04 -6.56
C ILE A 124 8.37 27.01 -7.42
N GLN A 125 8.71 28.15 -8.03
CA GLN A 125 9.84 28.22 -8.97
C GLN A 125 11.20 28.50 -8.30
N SER A 126 11.21 28.95 -7.04
CA SER A 126 12.44 29.33 -6.33
C SER A 126 12.38 29.05 -4.83
N GLY A 127 13.56 28.94 -4.20
CA GLY A 127 13.70 28.71 -2.76
C GLY A 127 13.86 27.23 -2.36
N PRO A 128 13.90 26.94 -1.04
CA PRO A 128 14.20 25.61 -0.51
C PRO A 128 13.29 24.49 -1.02
N LEU A 129 12.01 24.83 -1.26
CA LEU A 129 10.95 23.93 -1.68
C LEU A 129 10.77 23.92 -3.21
N ALA A 130 11.59 24.63 -3.98
CA ALA A 130 11.52 24.52 -5.44
C ALA A 130 11.91 23.09 -5.91
N PRO A 131 11.53 22.67 -7.12
CA PRO A 131 12.04 21.45 -7.74
C PRO A 131 13.58 21.47 -7.74
N GLY A 132 14.20 20.45 -7.14
CA GLY A 132 15.66 20.40 -6.95
C GLY A 132 16.22 21.19 -5.76
N GLY A 133 15.37 21.87 -4.98
CA GLY A 133 15.76 22.49 -3.72
C GLY A 133 16.10 21.46 -2.63
N TRP A 134 16.95 21.85 -1.67
CA TRP A 134 17.42 20.94 -0.61
C TRP A 134 16.29 20.32 0.22
N LEU A 135 15.19 21.06 0.43
CA LEU A 135 14.06 20.58 1.22
C LEU A 135 13.34 19.43 0.51
N SER A 136 13.29 19.45 -0.81
CA SER A 136 12.72 18.36 -1.61
C SER A 136 13.45 17.04 -1.37
N PHE A 137 14.79 17.08 -1.23
CA PHE A 137 15.59 15.91 -0.90
C PHE A 137 15.35 15.40 0.54
N VAL A 138 15.05 16.29 1.48
CA VAL A 138 14.74 15.93 2.87
C VAL A 138 13.34 15.31 2.98
N LEU A 139 12.37 15.82 2.21
CA LEU A 139 10.98 15.36 2.25
C LEU A 139 10.78 14.02 1.52
N TYR A 140 11.54 13.77 0.45
CA TYR A 140 11.44 12.55 -0.35
C TYR A 140 11.53 11.24 0.45
N PRO A 141 12.51 11.03 1.34
CA PRO A 141 12.66 9.76 2.07
C PRO A 141 11.55 9.48 3.09
N PHE A 142 10.68 10.43 3.43
CA PHE A 142 9.60 10.18 4.39
C PHE A 142 8.65 9.06 3.96
N PHE A 143 8.44 8.91 2.64
CA PHE A 143 7.69 7.76 2.13
C PHE A 143 8.38 6.44 2.46
N LEU A 144 9.70 6.35 2.28
CA LEU A 144 10.49 5.15 2.58
C LEU A 144 10.52 4.86 4.08
N ILE A 145 10.63 5.90 4.90
CA ILE A 145 10.59 5.80 6.37
C ILE A 145 9.28 5.18 6.85
N TRP A 146 8.15 5.47 6.18
CA TRP A 146 6.88 4.79 6.47
C TRP A 146 6.79 3.40 5.82
N LEU A 147 7.26 3.25 4.59
CA LEU A 147 7.11 2.01 3.80
C LEU A 147 7.82 0.82 4.44
N LEU A 148 9.03 1.03 4.96
CA LEU A 148 9.83 -0.01 5.62
C LEU A 148 9.08 -0.66 6.79
N PRO A 149 8.64 0.07 7.83
CA PRO A 149 7.94 -0.54 8.96
C PRO A 149 6.57 -1.11 8.56
N ALA A 150 5.85 -0.49 7.63
CA ALA A 150 4.59 -1.03 7.12
C ALA A 150 4.81 -2.43 6.50
N THR A 151 5.82 -2.57 5.64
CA THR A 151 6.20 -3.85 5.02
C THR A 151 6.65 -4.89 6.06
N VAL A 152 7.48 -4.49 7.04
CA VAL A 152 7.96 -5.40 8.10
C VAL A 152 6.81 -5.93 8.96
N ILE A 153 5.84 -5.09 9.31
CA ILE A 153 4.68 -5.52 10.11
C ILE A 153 3.80 -6.48 9.31
N MET A 154 3.58 -6.19 8.02
CA MET A 154 2.75 -7.02 7.16
C MET A 154 3.36 -8.40 6.92
N THR A 155 4.67 -8.48 6.74
CA THR A 155 5.40 -9.76 6.57
C THR A 155 5.41 -10.57 7.86
N ARG A 156 5.66 -9.95 9.03
CA ARG A 156 5.61 -10.64 10.33
C ARG A 156 4.20 -11.13 10.71
N SER A 157 3.16 -10.45 10.24
CA SER A 157 1.77 -10.85 10.50
C SER A 157 1.31 -12.06 9.66
N ALA A 158 2.09 -12.48 8.67
CA ALA A 158 1.73 -13.54 7.72
C ALA A 158 2.18 -14.95 8.16
N SER A 159 2.96 -15.08 9.24
CA SER A 159 3.37 -16.40 9.75
C SER A 159 2.15 -17.22 10.21
N PRO A 160 1.92 -18.43 9.68
CA PRO A 160 0.78 -19.26 10.04
C PRO A 160 0.77 -19.60 11.53
N ARG A 161 -0.42 -19.59 12.14
CA ARG A 161 -0.61 -20.29 13.42
C ARG A 161 -0.37 -21.77 13.15
N THR A 162 0.67 -22.34 13.77
CA THR A 162 0.83 -23.80 13.83
C THR A 162 -0.46 -24.38 14.40
N PRO A 163 -1.15 -25.29 13.68
CA PRO A 163 -2.30 -25.99 14.24
C PRO A 163 -1.87 -26.64 15.55
N SER A 164 -2.46 -26.24 16.67
CA SER A 164 -2.21 -26.90 17.94
C SER A 164 -2.73 -28.32 17.86
N ALA A 165 -2.00 -29.29 18.41
CA ALA A 165 -2.33 -30.73 18.37
C ALA A 165 -3.78 -31.07 18.80
N HIS A 166 -4.46 -30.18 19.55
CA HIS A 166 -5.88 -30.28 19.89
C HIS A 166 -6.85 -30.23 18.71
N ASP A 167 -6.49 -29.61 17.57
CA ASP A 167 -7.36 -29.58 16.37
C ASP A 167 -7.40 -30.94 15.65
N HIS A 168 -6.40 -31.80 15.89
CA HIS A 168 -6.36 -33.15 15.34
C HIS A 168 -7.21 -34.14 16.15
N GLU A 169 -7.28 -33.99 17.48
CA GLU A 169 -8.14 -34.83 18.34
C GLU A 169 -9.64 -34.55 18.10
N ALA A 170 -10.03 -33.29 17.93
CA ALA A 170 -11.43 -32.92 17.69
C ALA A 170 -11.99 -33.43 16.34
N ARG A 171 -11.13 -33.66 15.34
CA ARG A 171 -11.52 -34.24 14.05
C ARG A 171 -11.56 -35.77 14.02
N GLN A 172 -10.99 -36.44 15.04
CA GLN A 172 -10.93 -37.89 15.10
C GLN A 172 -12.04 -38.54 15.92
N SER A 173 -12.94 -37.78 16.57
CA SER A 173 -14.09 -38.37 17.28
C SER A 173 -15.14 -38.84 16.28
N PRO A 174 -15.29 -40.15 16.02
CA PRO A 174 -16.21 -40.66 15.01
C PRO A 174 -17.64 -40.55 15.57
N SER A 175 -18.48 -39.87 14.79
CA SER A 175 -19.94 -40.00 14.86
C SER A 175 -20.31 -41.48 14.82
N GLY A 176 -20.85 -42.02 15.91
CA GLY A 176 -21.40 -43.37 15.88
C GLY A 176 -22.03 -43.77 17.20
N ASN A 177 -23.31 -43.41 17.40
CA ASN A 177 -24.38 -44.31 17.83
C ASN A 177 -25.56 -43.47 18.36
N ASN A 178 -26.50 -43.11 17.48
CA ASN A 178 -27.80 -42.59 17.91
C ASN A 178 -28.88 -43.47 17.29
N SER A 179 -29.12 -44.61 17.94
CA SER A 179 -30.20 -45.55 17.62
C SER A 179 -31.56 -44.91 17.93
N TYR A 180 -32.28 -44.54 16.87
CA TYR A 180 -33.68 -44.12 16.91
C TYR A 180 -34.56 -45.29 17.42
N VAL A 181 -35.14 -45.14 18.62
CA VAL A 181 -36.14 -46.07 19.16
C VAL A 181 -37.53 -45.58 18.77
N ALA A 182 -38.26 -46.41 18.01
CA ALA A 182 -39.63 -46.12 17.58
C ALA A 182 -40.63 -46.31 18.74
N PRO A 183 -41.61 -45.41 18.93
CA PRO A 183 -42.65 -45.59 19.94
C PRO A 183 -43.69 -46.63 19.48
N GLY A 184 -43.77 -47.72 20.24
CA GLY A 184 -44.73 -48.82 20.06
C GLY A 184 -46.15 -48.44 20.45
N LYS A 185 -47.10 -49.03 19.73
CA LYS A 185 -48.55 -48.91 19.85
C LYS A 185 -49.07 -49.39 21.22
N LEU A 186 -50.00 -48.64 21.81
CA LEU A 186 -50.84 -49.08 22.93
C LEU A 186 -52.04 -49.89 22.41
N PRO A 187 -52.36 -51.07 22.96
CA PRO A 187 -53.65 -51.71 22.79
C PRO A 187 -54.62 -51.32 23.92
N ARG A 188 -55.79 -50.85 23.47
CA ARG A 188 -57.14 -50.76 24.10
C ARG A 188 -57.28 -50.64 25.60
#